data_AF-A0AB39XSS1-F1
#
_entry.id   AF-A0AB39XSS1-F1
#
_cell.length_a   1.000
_cell.length_b   1.000
_cell.length_c   1.000
_cell.angle_alpha   90.00
_cell.angle_beta   90.00
_cell.angle_gamma   90.00
#
_symmetry.space_group_name_H-M   'P 1'
#
loop_
_entity.id
_entity.type
_entity.pdbx_description
1 polymer ?
#
loop_
_entity_poly.entity_id
_entity_poly.type
_entity_poly.pdbx_seq_one_letter_code
_entity_poly.pdbx_strand_id
1 'polypeptide(L)'
;MTEASHRFAIPARWIRAVMQAESGGNAYAISPRGALGLMQIMPATWVELSVRHDLGIDPSDPHDNIMAGAAYLREMLDRFGSEGFLAAYNAGPKRYEEHLATGRPLPDETQIYIARLASLIGIEQRNNGSSGARRFAAWQQAPGLVERSKSLFPKGNSASGVRTMNSSKAAPKAGTTALVPRATGLFVRRSDEVRSR
;
A
#
# COMPACT_ATOMS: atom_id res chain seq x y z
N MET A 1 -7.77 6.20 18.57
CA MET A 1 -8.20 4.82 18.26
C MET A 1 -9.62 4.77 17.66
N THR A 2 -10.67 5.20 18.37
CA THR A 2 -12.06 5.20 17.84
C THR A 2 -12.17 6.02 16.56
N GLU A 3 -11.61 7.22 16.55
CA GLU A 3 -11.54 8.07 15.35
C GLU A 3 -10.88 7.35 14.16
N ALA A 4 -9.65 6.87 14.34
CA ALA A 4 -8.94 6.07 13.33
C ALA A 4 -9.77 4.88 12.82
N SER A 5 -10.46 4.19 13.73
CA SER A 5 -11.33 3.07 13.39
C SER A 5 -12.46 3.48 12.44
N HIS A 6 -13.12 4.61 12.73
CA HIS A 6 -14.20 5.13 11.88
C HIS A 6 -13.67 5.67 10.56
N ARG A 7 -12.60 6.48 10.59
CA ARG A 7 -12.04 7.15 9.40
C ARG A 7 -11.54 6.14 8.36
N PHE A 8 -10.91 5.06 8.79
CA PHE A 8 -10.29 4.08 7.90
C PHE A 8 -11.07 2.77 7.81
N ALA A 9 -12.25 2.68 8.43
CA ALA A 9 -13.08 1.47 8.46
C ALA A 9 -12.31 0.21 8.92
N ILE A 10 -11.35 0.39 9.84
CA ILE A 10 -10.61 -0.71 10.48
C ILE A 10 -11.16 -0.89 11.88
N PRO A 11 -11.60 -2.10 12.30
CA PRO A 11 -12.10 -2.28 13.65
C PRO A 11 -11.08 -1.88 14.72
N ALA A 12 -11.49 -1.11 15.73
CA ALA A 12 -10.60 -0.65 16.81
C ALA A 12 -9.85 -1.81 17.51
N ARG A 13 -10.47 -2.99 17.59
CA ARG A 13 -9.84 -4.20 18.13
C ARG A 13 -8.65 -4.69 17.29
N TRP A 14 -8.69 -4.51 15.97
CA TRP A 14 -7.59 -4.85 15.06
C TRP A 14 -6.42 -3.88 15.25
N ILE A 15 -6.71 -2.58 15.30
CA ILE A 15 -5.71 -1.53 15.56
C ILE A 15 -5.00 -1.81 16.89
N ARG A 16 -5.75 -2.12 17.95
CA ARG A 16 -5.19 -2.49 19.25
C ARG A 16 -4.32 -3.75 19.19
N ALA A 17 -4.75 -4.79 18.48
CA ALA A 17 -3.99 -6.02 18.34
C ALA A 17 -2.65 -5.78 17.64
N VAL A 18 -2.66 -5.02 16.53
CA VAL A 18 -1.45 -4.63 15.80
C VAL A 18 -0.53 -3.80 16.69
N MET A 19 -1.04 -2.75 17.35
CA MET A 19 -0.25 -1.93 18.29
C MET A 19 0.45 -2.77 19.37
N GLN A 20 -0.27 -3.74 19.96
CA GLN A 20 0.29 -4.63 20.97
C GLN A 20 1.36 -5.57 20.41
N ALA A 21 1.22 -6.00 19.15
CA ALA A 21 2.20 -6.84 18.49
C ALA A 21 3.45 -6.06 18.07
N GLU A 22 3.28 -4.81 17.66
CA GLU A 22 4.34 -3.94 17.13
C GLU A 22 5.23 -3.33 18.23
N SER A 23 4.64 -2.61 19.19
CA SER A 23 5.41 -1.87 20.21
C SER A 23 5.07 -2.25 21.65
N GLY A 24 4.04 -3.07 21.85
CA GLY A 24 3.50 -3.34 23.18
C GLY A 24 2.88 -2.10 23.85
N GLY A 25 2.54 -1.06 23.08
CA GLY A 25 2.01 0.20 23.59
C GLY A 25 3.06 1.27 23.89
N ASN A 26 4.33 1.07 23.50
CA ASN A 26 5.37 2.07 23.66
C ASN A 26 5.35 3.07 22.49
N ALA A 27 4.97 4.32 22.76
CA ALA A 27 4.91 5.39 21.75
C ALA A 27 6.29 5.88 21.27
N TYR A 28 7.35 5.59 22.01
CA TYR A 28 8.73 5.95 21.66
C TYR A 28 9.53 4.76 21.10
N ALA A 29 8.85 3.67 20.74
CA ALA A 29 9.51 2.49 20.20
C ALA A 29 10.17 2.79 18.85
N ILE A 30 11.45 2.41 18.73
CA ILE A 30 12.20 2.44 17.47
C ILE A 30 12.77 1.05 17.23
N SER A 31 12.37 0.39 16.13
CA SER A 31 12.92 -0.92 15.81
C SER A 31 14.37 -0.82 15.31
N PRO A 32 15.14 -1.93 15.31
CA PRO A 32 16.47 -1.96 14.69
C PRO A 32 16.47 -1.58 13.20
N ARG A 33 15.32 -1.70 12.52
CA ARG A 33 15.13 -1.31 11.11
C ARG A 33 14.63 0.14 10.96
N GLY A 34 14.43 0.85 12.07
CA GLY A 34 14.00 2.25 12.11
C GLY A 34 12.49 2.46 12.08
N ALA A 35 11.67 1.44 12.35
CA ALA A 35 10.23 1.59 12.44
C ALA A 35 9.83 2.38 13.71
N LEU A 36 8.80 3.22 13.62
CA LEU A 36 8.55 4.30 14.60
C LEU A 36 7.19 4.16 15.29
N GLY A 37 7.21 4.34 16.61
CA GLY A 37 6.04 4.58 17.45
C GLY A 37 5.12 3.38 17.67
N LEU A 38 3.88 3.67 18.08
CA LEU A 38 2.90 2.68 18.52
C LEU A 38 2.62 1.56 17.50
N MET A 39 2.56 1.91 16.23
CA MET A 39 2.19 1.03 15.12
C MET A 39 3.39 0.69 14.23
N GLN A 40 4.61 1.04 14.68
CA GLN A 40 5.89 0.74 14.03
C GLN A 40 5.88 1.05 12.53
N ILE A 41 5.60 2.32 12.20
CA ILE A 41 5.57 2.79 10.80
C ILE A 41 6.99 3.08 10.33
N MET A 42 7.35 2.60 9.14
CA MET A 42 8.66 2.90 8.54
C MET A 42 8.76 4.39 8.19
N PRO A 43 9.94 5.04 8.31
CA PRO A 43 10.06 6.49 8.14
C PRO A 43 9.58 7.02 6.78
N ALA A 44 9.87 6.31 5.69
CA ALA A 44 9.39 6.69 4.36
C ALA A 44 7.84 6.65 4.28
N THR A 45 7.24 5.60 4.83
CA THR A 45 5.79 5.43 4.90
C THR A 45 5.14 6.49 5.81
N TRP A 46 5.79 6.85 6.92
CA TRP A 46 5.33 7.93 7.81
C TRP A 46 5.21 9.25 7.04
N VAL A 47 6.26 9.65 6.31
CA VAL A 47 6.25 10.89 5.53
C VAL A 47 5.10 10.92 4.54
N GLU A 48 4.88 9.83 3.79
CA GLU A 48 3.79 9.75 2.83
C GLU A 48 2.40 9.86 3.49
N LEU A 49 2.20 9.16 4.63
CA LEU A 49 0.94 9.15 5.34
C LEU A 49 0.65 10.46 6.05
N SER A 50 1.67 11.11 6.64
CA SER A 50 1.50 12.40 7.32
C SER A 50 1.04 13.47 6.34
N VAL A 51 1.61 13.51 5.14
CA VAL A 51 1.16 14.44 4.09
C VAL A 51 -0.26 14.09 3.62
N ARG A 52 -0.55 12.81 3.37
CA ARG A 52 -1.84 12.37 2.82
C ARG A 52 -3.02 12.56 3.78
N HIS A 53 -2.76 12.45 5.08
CA HIS A 53 -3.80 12.45 6.11
C HIS A 53 -3.79 13.68 7.02
N ASP A 54 -2.93 14.66 6.71
CA ASP A 54 -2.76 15.91 7.46
C ASP A 54 -2.37 15.64 8.93
N LEU A 55 -1.32 14.84 9.11
CA LEU A 55 -0.79 14.47 10.43
C LEU A 55 0.41 15.35 10.78
N GLY A 56 0.72 15.41 12.08
CA GLY A 56 1.91 16.06 12.59
C GLY A 56 3.21 15.41 12.11
N ILE A 57 4.31 16.09 12.45
CA ILE A 57 5.67 15.66 12.08
C ILE A 57 6.25 14.61 13.04
N ASP A 58 5.69 14.51 14.25
CA ASP A 58 6.22 13.66 15.31
C ASP A 58 5.59 12.25 15.28
N PRO A 59 6.35 11.21 14.89
CA PRO A 59 5.86 9.83 14.84
C PRO A 59 5.65 9.22 16.23
N SER A 60 6.10 9.87 17.30
CA SER A 60 5.86 9.45 18.67
C SER A 60 4.56 10.00 19.26
N ASP A 61 3.89 10.94 18.56
CA ASP A 61 2.55 11.36 18.93
C ASP A 61 1.59 10.15 18.84
N PRO A 62 0.96 9.73 19.96
CA PRO A 62 0.11 8.54 19.96
C PRO A 62 -1.08 8.64 19.02
N HIS A 63 -1.66 9.83 18.87
CA HIS A 63 -2.83 10.04 18.03
C HIS A 63 -2.45 9.84 16.56
N ASP A 64 -1.45 10.58 16.10
CA ASP A 64 -1.04 10.60 14.70
C ASP A 64 -0.42 9.26 14.26
N ASN A 65 0.33 8.61 15.14
CA ASN A 65 0.87 7.27 14.87
C ASN A 65 -0.23 6.22 14.69
N ILE A 66 -1.30 6.29 15.50
CA ILE A 66 -2.47 5.41 15.35
C ILE A 66 -3.24 5.75 14.07
N MET A 67 -3.36 7.03 13.71
CA MET A 67 -4.02 7.44 12.46
C MET A 67 -3.26 6.93 11.23
N ALA A 68 -1.94 7.12 11.20
CA ALA A 68 -1.07 6.59 10.15
C ALA A 68 -1.13 5.06 10.07
N GLY A 69 -1.01 4.34 11.19
CA GLY A 69 -1.05 2.89 11.19
C GLY A 69 -2.40 2.32 10.78
N ALA A 70 -3.52 2.95 11.16
CA ALA A 70 -4.84 2.55 10.70
C ALA A 70 -5.05 2.82 9.19
N ALA A 71 -4.57 3.96 8.68
CA ALA A 71 -4.56 4.24 7.24
C ALA A 71 -3.77 3.19 6.47
N TYR A 72 -2.55 2.87 6.95
CA TYR A 72 -1.70 1.90 6.29
C TYR A 72 -2.28 0.47 6.35
N LEU A 73 -2.88 0.06 7.47
CA LEU A 73 -3.62 -1.19 7.56
C LEU A 73 -4.76 -1.27 6.54
N ARG A 74 -5.51 -0.18 6.35
CA ARG A 74 -6.57 -0.09 5.35
C ARG A 74 -6.03 -0.22 3.94
N GLU A 75 -4.93 0.45 3.62
CA GLU A 75 -4.27 0.35 2.32
C GLU A 75 -3.81 -1.08 2.03
N MET A 76 -3.21 -1.76 3.00
CA MET A 76 -2.79 -3.16 2.84
C MET A 76 -4.00 -4.09 2.67
N LEU A 77 -5.10 -3.82 3.40
CA LEU A 77 -6.33 -4.61 3.29
C LEU A 77 -7.01 -4.42 1.93
N ASP A 78 -7.05 -3.20 1.40
CA ASP A 78 -7.57 -2.93 0.06
C ASP A 78 -6.73 -3.58 -1.04
N ARG A 79 -5.39 -3.56 -0.90
CA ARG A 79 -4.47 -4.06 -1.93
C ARG A 79 -4.33 -5.58 -1.93
N PHE A 80 -4.31 -6.21 -0.76
CA PHE A 80 -3.95 -7.63 -0.63
C PHE A 80 -5.05 -8.50 -0.02
N GLY A 81 -6.18 -7.92 0.38
CA GLY A 81 -7.30 -8.66 0.97
C GLY A 81 -6.98 -9.24 2.35
N SER A 82 -7.93 -10.03 2.88
CA SER A 82 -7.85 -10.61 4.24
C SER A 82 -6.66 -11.53 4.45
N GLU A 83 -6.22 -12.21 3.39
CA GLU A 83 -5.15 -13.21 3.45
C GLU A 83 -3.76 -12.56 3.50
N GLY A 84 -3.61 -11.38 2.89
CA GLY A 84 -2.28 -10.81 2.63
C GLY A 84 -1.96 -9.53 3.39
N PHE A 85 -2.94 -8.81 3.93
CA PHE A 85 -2.68 -7.47 4.46
C PHE A 85 -1.72 -7.45 5.66
N LEU A 86 -1.81 -8.43 6.59
CA LEU A 86 -0.89 -8.51 7.74
C LEU A 86 0.54 -8.82 7.28
N ALA A 87 0.68 -9.70 6.29
CA ALA A 87 1.96 -10.04 5.70
C ALA A 87 2.59 -8.81 5.04
N ALA A 88 1.81 -8.09 4.24
CA ALA A 88 2.26 -6.89 3.55
C ALA A 88 2.56 -5.72 4.51
N TYR A 89 1.79 -5.56 5.58
CA TYR A 89 2.02 -4.54 6.60
C TYR A 89 3.40 -4.74 7.26
N ASN A 90 3.68 -5.97 7.73
CA ASN A 90 4.92 -6.28 8.46
C ASN A 90 6.14 -6.44 7.54
N ALA A 91 6.00 -7.18 6.43
CA ALA A 91 7.11 -7.49 5.54
C ALA A 91 7.41 -6.35 4.55
N GLY A 92 6.46 -5.44 4.37
CA GLY A 92 6.43 -4.43 3.32
C GLY A 92 5.71 -4.92 2.06
N PRO A 93 4.94 -4.06 1.36
CA PRO A 93 4.09 -4.45 0.23
C PRO A 93 4.90 -5.04 -0.92
N LYS A 94 6.05 -4.43 -1.24
CA LYS A 94 6.93 -4.93 -2.31
C LYS A 94 7.44 -6.35 -2.04
N ARG A 95 7.81 -6.64 -0.78
CA ARG A 95 8.27 -8.00 -0.42
C ARG A 95 7.13 -9.01 -0.50
N TYR A 96 5.91 -8.62 -0.12
CA TYR A 96 4.75 -9.48 -0.26
C TYR A 96 4.39 -9.72 -1.74
N GLU A 97 4.51 -8.70 -2.60
CA GLU A 97 4.34 -8.85 -4.05
C GLU A 97 5.39 -9.79 -4.67
N GLU A 98 6.65 -9.65 -4.27
CA GLU A 98 7.71 -10.59 -4.67
C GLU A 98 7.40 -12.03 -4.23
N HIS A 99 6.87 -12.21 -3.01
CA HIS A 99 6.42 -13.52 -2.52
C HIS A 99 5.31 -14.09 -3.40
N LEU A 100 4.27 -13.30 -3.72
CA LEU A 100 3.18 -13.74 -4.59
C LEU A 100 3.66 -14.08 -6.01
N ALA A 101 4.62 -13.33 -6.54
CA ALA A 101 5.13 -13.53 -7.89
C ALA A 101 6.08 -14.73 -8.03
N THR A 102 6.87 -15.02 -6.99
CA THR A 102 7.99 -15.98 -7.07
C THR A 102 7.80 -17.23 -6.22
N GLY A 103 6.87 -17.21 -5.27
CA GLY A 103 6.75 -18.24 -4.25
C GLY A 103 7.87 -18.24 -3.20
N ARG A 104 8.79 -17.26 -3.23
CA ARG A 104 9.85 -17.15 -2.21
C ARG A 104 9.21 -17.00 -0.83
N PRO A 105 9.60 -17.79 0.19
CA PRO A 105 9.01 -17.70 1.51
C PRO A 105 9.20 -16.31 2.14
N LEU A 106 8.21 -15.89 2.93
CA LEU A 106 8.32 -14.70 3.79
C LEU A 106 9.26 -14.99 4.96
N PRO A 107 9.90 -13.95 5.54
CA PRO A 107 10.73 -14.11 6.73
C PRO A 107 9.97 -14.82 7.87
N ASP A 108 10.66 -15.65 8.65
CA ASP A 108 10.06 -16.38 9.77
C ASP A 108 9.36 -15.44 10.77
N GLU A 109 9.98 -14.28 11.03
CA GLU A 109 9.42 -13.20 11.85
C GLU A 109 8.02 -12.76 11.35
N THR A 110 7.85 -12.61 10.04
CA THR A 110 6.56 -12.27 9.42
C THR A 110 5.55 -13.40 9.56
N GLN A 111 5.96 -14.66 9.39
CA GLN A 111 5.06 -15.80 9.55
C GLN A 111 4.54 -15.91 10.99
N ILE A 112 5.42 -15.72 11.97
CA ILE A 112 5.07 -15.67 13.40
C ILE A 112 4.12 -14.50 13.69
N TYR A 113 4.39 -13.32 13.11
CA TYR A 113 3.53 -12.14 13.24
C TYR A 113 2.10 -12.41 12.74
N ILE A 114 1.96 -13.01 11.55
CA ILE A 114 0.66 -13.36 10.97
C ILE A 114 -0.07 -14.35 11.88
N ALA A 115 0.59 -15.42 12.32
CA ALA A 115 -0.03 -16.44 13.18
C ALA A 115 -0.54 -15.84 14.51
N ARG A 116 0.24 -14.95 15.12
CA ARG A 116 -0.12 -14.24 16.35
C ARG A 116 -1.35 -13.36 16.15
N LEU A 117 -1.41 -12.61 15.05
CA LEU A 117 -2.49 -11.64 14.82
C LEU A 117 -3.75 -12.25 14.20
N ALA A 118 -3.65 -13.27 13.35
CA ALA A 118 -4.82 -13.93 12.77
C ALA A 118 -5.80 -14.41 13.85
N SER A 119 -5.26 -15.01 14.91
CA SER A 119 -6.01 -15.46 16.09
C SER A 119 -6.71 -14.32 16.84
N LEU A 120 -6.07 -13.15 16.96
CA LEU A 120 -6.59 -11.98 17.70
C LEU A 120 -7.61 -11.16 16.90
N ILE A 121 -7.41 -11.11 15.59
CA ILE A 121 -8.20 -10.30 14.66
C ILE A 121 -9.47 -11.06 14.21
N GLY A 122 -9.47 -12.40 14.39
CA GLY A 122 -10.59 -13.28 14.02
C GLY A 122 -10.65 -13.51 12.51
N ILE A 123 -9.48 -13.44 11.84
CA ILE A 123 -9.31 -13.89 10.46
C ILE A 123 -8.91 -15.35 10.53
N GLU A 124 -9.77 -16.15 11.16
CA GLU A 124 -9.81 -17.56 10.84
C GLU A 124 -10.66 -17.69 9.60
N GLN A 125 -10.14 -18.45 8.62
CA GLN A 125 -10.85 -18.86 7.42
C GLN A 125 -12.29 -19.20 7.81
N ARG A 126 -13.26 -18.38 7.39
CA ARG A 126 -14.66 -18.80 7.41
C ARG A 126 -14.80 -19.89 6.35
N ASN A 127 -14.33 -21.09 6.66
CA ASN A 127 -14.77 -22.32 6.03
C ASN A 127 -16.21 -22.58 6.49
N ASN A 128 -17.14 -21.80 5.99
CA ASN A 128 -18.54 -22.17 6.00
C ASN A 128 -19.10 -21.90 4.61
N GLY A 129 -19.25 -22.97 3.84
CA GLY A 129 -19.78 -22.93 2.49
C GLY A 129 -21.21 -22.42 2.51
N SER A 130 -21.42 -21.21 2.01
CA SER A 130 -22.66 -20.79 1.35
C SER A 130 -22.52 -19.35 0.85
N SER A 131 -22.41 -19.22 -0.47
CA SER A 131 -23.08 -18.21 -1.29
C SER A 131 -23.11 -16.77 -0.75
N GLY A 132 -22.10 -16.00 -1.16
CA GLY A 132 -22.11 -14.53 -1.08
C GLY A 132 -21.28 -13.96 -2.20
N ALA A 133 -21.82 -13.99 -3.42
CA ALA A 133 -21.20 -13.38 -4.59
C ALA A 133 -20.77 -11.93 -4.32
N ARG A 134 -19.50 -11.66 -4.59
CA ARG A 134 -18.88 -10.38 -4.97
C ARG A 134 -19.77 -9.13 -4.85
N ARG A 135 -19.34 -8.17 -4.04
CA ARG A 135 -19.41 -6.73 -4.40
C ARG A 135 -18.13 -6.02 -4.00
N PHE A 136 -17.09 -6.24 -4.78
CA PHE A 136 -16.00 -5.26 -4.96
C PHE A 136 -16.24 -4.57 -6.31
N ALA A 137 -16.04 -3.25 -6.33
CA ALA A 137 -16.22 -2.29 -7.44
C ALA A 137 -17.66 -1.83 -7.76
N ALA A 138 -17.97 -0.59 -7.35
CA ALA A 138 -18.71 0.39 -8.16
C ALA A 138 -18.69 1.79 -7.49
N TRP A 139 -17.54 2.48 -7.48
CA TRP A 139 -17.48 3.94 -7.27
C TRP A 139 -17.43 4.69 -8.62
N GLN A 140 -17.83 4.05 -9.72
CA GLN A 140 -17.95 4.68 -11.05
C GLN A 140 -19.38 5.09 -11.45
N GLN A 141 -20.31 5.22 -10.50
CA GLN A 141 -21.61 5.82 -10.80
C GLN A 141 -22.03 6.76 -9.66
N ALA A 142 -21.51 7.99 -9.69
CA ALA A 142 -22.20 9.11 -9.09
C ALA A 142 -23.35 9.50 -10.03
N PRO A 143 -24.63 9.41 -9.63
CA PRO A 143 -25.70 10.00 -10.42
C PRO A 143 -25.65 11.51 -10.25
N GLY A 144 -25.23 12.19 -11.32
CA GLY A 144 -25.38 13.63 -11.48
C GLY A 144 -26.85 14.03 -11.35
N LEU A 145 -27.08 14.95 -10.43
CA LEU A 145 -28.33 15.69 -10.28
C LEU A 145 -28.48 16.64 -11.48
N VAL A 146 -29.61 16.55 -12.20
CA VAL A 146 -30.39 17.61 -12.91
C VAL A 146 -31.14 17.03 -14.11
N GLU A 147 -32.41 16.73 -13.82
CA GLU A 147 -33.66 17.08 -14.54
C GLU A 147 -33.70 17.34 -16.07
N ARG A 148 -34.43 16.43 -16.73
CA ARG A 148 -35.53 16.60 -17.73
C ARG A 148 -35.33 17.52 -18.93
N SER A 149 -35.43 16.93 -20.13
CA SER A 149 -36.41 17.33 -21.18
C SER A 149 -36.59 16.26 -22.25
N LYS A 150 -37.78 16.25 -22.83
CA LYS A 150 -38.43 15.18 -23.59
C LYS A 150 -38.03 15.14 -25.08
N SER A 151 -38.05 13.92 -25.63
CA SER A 151 -38.68 13.54 -26.91
C SER A 151 -38.03 13.93 -28.25
N LEU A 152 -37.66 12.92 -29.06
CA LEU A 152 -38.30 12.51 -30.33
C LEU A 152 -37.34 11.61 -31.15
N PHE A 153 -37.74 10.35 -31.38
CA PHE A 153 -37.29 9.50 -32.49
C PHE A 153 -37.84 10.08 -33.83
N PRO A 154 -37.27 9.83 -35.05
CA PRO A 154 -37.00 8.47 -35.54
C PRO A 154 -35.83 8.22 -36.54
N LYS A 155 -35.43 6.93 -36.54
CA LYS A 155 -35.11 6.03 -37.68
C LYS A 155 -34.70 6.63 -39.04
N GLY A 156 -33.51 6.24 -39.51
CA GLY A 156 -33.09 6.26 -40.91
C GLY A 156 -32.08 5.13 -41.20
N ASN A 157 -32.42 4.25 -42.14
CA ASN A 157 -31.61 3.11 -42.59
C ASN A 157 -30.63 3.48 -43.72
N SER A 158 -29.63 2.61 -43.90
CA SER A 158 -28.95 2.23 -45.15
C SER A 158 -27.61 2.90 -45.51
N ALA A 159 -26.56 2.06 -45.53
CA ALA A 159 -25.59 1.81 -46.62
C ALA A 159 -24.25 1.38 -46.00
N SER A 160 -23.88 0.10 -46.04
CA SER A 160 -23.14 -0.57 -47.13
C SER A 160 -21.81 0.13 -47.47
N GLY A 161 -20.70 -0.49 -47.09
CA GLY A 161 -19.35 0.02 -47.31
C GLY A 161 -18.28 -0.92 -46.78
N VAL A 162 -18.17 -2.10 -47.37
CA VAL A 162 -17.00 -2.99 -47.23
C VAL A 162 -15.78 -2.27 -47.79
N ARG A 163 -14.69 -2.20 -47.00
CA ARG A 163 -13.35 -2.04 -47.56
C ARG A 163 -12.28 -2.63 -46.64
N THR A 164 -11.94 -3.87 -46.97
CA THR A 164 -10.68 -4.55 -46.69
C THR A 164 -9.51 -3.74 -47.22
N MET A 165 -8.45 -3.55 -46.43
CA MET A 165 -7.09 -3.40 -46.95
C MET A 165 -6.09 -3.98 -45.96
N ASN A 166 -5.57 -5.15 -46.34
CA ASN A 166 -4.28 -5.66 -45.89
C ASN A 166 -3.18 -4.79 -46.50
N SER A 167 -2.13 -4.51 -45.74
CA SER A 167 -0.79 -4.34 -46.31
C SER A 167 0.27 -4.78 -45.32
N SER A 168 1.03 -5.73 -45.80
CA SER A 168 2.18 -6.40 -45.22
C SER A 168 3.41 -5.49 -45.15
N LYS A 169 4.36 -5.93 -44.30
CA LYS A 169 5.79 -6.17 -44.58
C LYS A 169 6.84 -5.37 -43.78
N ALA A 170 7.70 -6.18 -43.16
CA ALA A 170 9.17 -6.07 -43.07
C ALA A 170 9.84 -5.20 -41.97
N ALA A 171 10.56 -5.90 -41.08
CA ALA A 171 11.83 -5.51 -40.44
C ALA A 171 13.02 -5.68 -41.44
N PRO A 172 14.34 -5.49 -41.14
CA PRO A 172 14.99 -5.28 -39.84
C PRO A 172 16.29 -4.38 -39.80
N LYS A 173 16.91 -4.33 -38.59
CA LYS A 173 18.36 -4.21 -38.23
C LYS A 173 19.15 -2.89 -38.36
N ALA A 174 19.71 -2.48 -37.21
CA ALA A 174 21.12 -2.13 -36.88
C ALA A 174 21.09 -1.23 -35.62
N GLY A 175 21.97 -1.23 -34.62
CA GLY A 175 23.33 -1.75 -34.47
C GLY A 175 24.12 -0.71 -33.64
N THR A 176 24.58 -1.10 -32.45
CA THR A 176 25.78 -0.60 -31.72
C THR A 176 25.88 0.89 -31.37
N THR A 177 26.03 1.23 -30.08
CA THR A 177 27.21 1.95 -29.51
C THR A 177 27.05 2.13 -28.00
N ALA A 178 28.10 1.73 -27.28
CA ALA A 178 28.32 1.90 -25.85
C ALA A 178 28.55 3.36 -25.47
N LEU A 179 28.29 3.74 -24.22
CA LEU A 179 29.24 4.54 -23.42
C LEU A 179 28.79 4.56 -21.95
N VAL A 180 29.64 4.01 -21.09
CA VAL A 180 29.65 4.19 -19.64
C VAL A 180 30.58 5.38 -19.34
N PRO A 181 30.25 6.21 -18.34
CA PRO A 181 31.31 6.76 -17.50
C PRO A 181 31.08 6.43 -16.02
N ARG A 182 32.05 5.73 -15.44
CA ARG A 182 32.33 5.73 -13.99
C ARG A 182 32.95 7.08 -13.65
N ALA A 183 32.42 7.75 -12.63
CA ALA A 183 33.11 8.87 -11.98
C ALA A 183 33.47 8.45 -10.54
N THR A 184 34.78 8.44 -10.32
CA THR A 184 35.51 8.21 -9.08
C THR A 184 35.39 9.45 -8.18
N GLY A 185 35.08 9.26 -6.91
CA GLY A 185 35.02 10.35 -5.92
C GLY A 185 35.53 9.89 -4.56
N LEU A 186 36.85 9.98 -4.39
CA LEU A 186 37.60 9.69 -3.17
C LEU A 186 37.61 10.96 -2.31
N PHE A 187 37.05 10.94 -1.10
CA PHE A 187 37.17 12.04 -0.13
C PHE A 187 37.72 11.52 1.20
N VAL A 188 38.98 11.90 1.51
CA VAL A 188 39.58 11.88 2.84
C VAL A 188 40.43 13.14 3.00
N ARG A 189 40.12 13.93 4.05
CA ARG A 189 40.97 14.81 4.91
C ARG A 189 40.08 15.94 5.45
N ARG A 190 40.25 16.48 6.66
CA ARG A 190 41.36 16.43 7.62
C ARG A 190 40.79 16.78 9.01
N SER A 191 41.32 16.16 10.05
CA SER A 191 41.27 16.68 11.41
C SER A 191 42.12 17.95 11.50
N ASP A 192 41.62 18.99 12.18
CA ASP A 192 42.46 19.98 12.83
C ASP A 192 41.93 20.19 14.25
N GLU A 193 42.77 19.81 15.20
CA GLU A 193 42.68 20.06 16.63
C GLU A 193 43.45 21.35 16.90
N VAL A 194 42.81 22.40 17.41
CA VAL A 194 43.52 23.48 18.13
C VAL A 194 42.69 23.95 19.33
N ARG A 195 43.30 23.74 20.49
CA ARG A 195 42.93 24.19 21.84
C ARG A 195 43.21 25.69 22.01
N SER A 196 42.41 26.38 22.84
CA SER A 196 42.85 27.27 23.94
C SER A 196 41.89 28.45 24.18
N ARG A 197 41.18 28.43 25.31
CA ARG A 197 41.31 29.38 26.43
C ARG A 197 40.57 28.84 27.64
#